data_AF-A0A924XRC5-F1
#
_entry.id   AF-A0A924XRC5-F1
#
_cell.length_a   1.000
_cell.length_b   1.000
_cell.length_c   1.000
_cell.angle_alpha   90.00
_cell.angle_beta   90.00
_cell.angle_gamma   90.00
#
_symmetry.space_group_name_H-M   'P 1'
#
loop_
_entity.id
_entity.type
_entity.pdbx_description
1 polymer ?
#
loop_
_entity_poly.entity_id
_entity_poly.type
_entity_poly.pdbx_seq_one_letter_code
_entity_poly.pdbx_strand_id
1 'polypeptide(L)' 'MLDALVDGELDGATVREIEAHLALCPDCASRRSARIALQARVRSDAPNFDAPASLRSAVAHSLSAVADSRKAPAGRPT' A
#
# COMPACT_ATOMS: atom_id res chain seq x y z
N MET A 1 5.62 15.14 -2.78
CA MET A 1 6.32 14.01 -3.45
C MET A 1 6.80 12.96 -2.46
N LEU A 2 7.55 13.32 -1.40
CA LEU A 2 7.94 12.33 -0.38
C LEU A 2 6.77 11.71 0.39
N ASP A 3 5.66 12.44 0.59
CA ASP A 3 4.43 11.87 1.18
C ASP A 3 3.85 10.76 0.31
N ALA A 4 3.57 11.05 -0.97
CA ALA A 4 3.11 10.06 -1.93
C ALA A 4 4.03 8.83 -2.04
N LEU A 5 5.36 9.01 -1.92
CA LEU A 5 6.29 7.88 -1.84
C LEU A 5 6.08 7.04 -0.57
N VAL A 6 5.91 7.69 0.58
CA VAL A 6 5.69 7.02 1.89
C VAL A 6 4.31 6.36 1.97
N ASP A 7 3.32 6.92 1.29
CA ASP A 7 1.96 6.39 1.22
C ASP A 7 1.77 5.32 0.12
N GLY A 8 2.75 5.18 -0.78
CA GLY A 8 2.76 4.18 -1.84
C GLY A 8 1.90 4.54 -3.05
N GLU A 9 1.66 5.83 -3.29
CA GLU A 9 0.76 6.35 -4.33
C GLU A 9 1.47 6.68 -5.65
N LEU A 10 2.79 6.51 -5.72
CA LEU A 10 3.59 6.81 -6.89
C LEU A 10 3.69 5.62 -7.84
N ASP A 11 3.73 5.90 -9.15
CA ASP A 11 4.07 4.90 -10.14
C ASP A 11 5.54 4.46 -10.02
N GLY A 12 5.85 3.29 -10.60
CA GLY A 12 7.18 2.69 -10.47
C GLY A 12 8.32 3.50 -11.10
N ALA A 13 8.07 4.33 -12.12
CA ALA A 13 9.12 5.18 -12.69
C ALA A 13 9.47 6.32 -11.72
N THR A 14 8.44 7.00 -11.22
CA THR A 14 8.61 8.09 -10.25
C THR A 14 9.24 7.60 -8.94
N VAL A 15 8.89 6.40 -8.46
CA VAL A 15 9.55 5.78 -7.29
C VAL A 15 11.06 5.66 -7.50
N ARG A 16 11.49 5.09 -8.64
CA ARG A 16 12.92 4.88 -8.92
C ARG A 16 13.71 6.19 -8.98
N GLU A 17 13.15 7.23 -9.60
CA GLU A 17 13.79 8.55 -9.69
C GLU A 17 14.01 9.17 -8.32
N ILE A 18 13.00 9.09 -7.43
CA ILE A 18 13.11 9.64 -6.08
C ILE A 18 14.07 8.82 -5.23
N GLU A 19 14.05 7.49 -5.33
CA GLU A 19 14.99 6.62 -4.61
C GLU A 19 16.44 6.91 -5.02
N ALA A 20 16.70 7.12 -6.31
CA ALA A 20 18.01 7.53 -6.79
C ALA A 20 18.46 8.89 -6.20
N HIS A 21 17.55 9.86 -6.10
CA HIS A 21 17.85 11.14 -5.45
C HIS A 21 18.12 10.97 -3.94
N LEU A 22 17.32 10.16 -3.25
CA LEU A 22 17.46 9.91 -1.82
C LEU A 22 18.79 9.25 -1.47
N ALA A 23 19.33 8.42 -2.36
CA ALA A 23 20.66 7.82 -2.21
C ALA A 23 21.79 8.85 -2.22
N LEU A 24 21.57 10.03 -2.81
CA LEU A 24 22.58 11.07 -3.00
C LEU A 24 22.35 12.33 -2.14
N CYS A 25 21.16 12.49 -1.55
CA CYS A 25 20.77 13.69 -0.81
C CYS A 25 20.39 13.36 0.66
N PRO A 26 21.33 13.54 1.61
CA PRO A 26 21.08 13.26 3.03
C PRO A 26 19.94 14.09 3.64
N ASP A 27 19.74 15.33 3.19
CA ASP A 27 18.65 16.18 3.66
C ASP A 27 17.28 15.58 3.29
N CYS A 28 17.11 15.18 2.03
CA CYS A 28 15.88 14.52 1.58
C CYS A 28 15.68 13.16 2.26
N ALA A 29 16.76 12.40 2.49
CA ALA A 29 16.69 11.13 3.24
C ALA A 29 16.23 11.33 4.69
N SER A 30 16.73 12.38 5.35
CA SER A 30 16.29 12.77 6.70
C SER A 30 14.81 13.16 6.71
N ARG A 31 14.36 13.97 5.74
CA ARG A 31 12.94 14.34 5.61
C ARG A 31 12.03 13.13 5.36
N ARG A 32 12.46 12.17 4.53
CA ARG A 32 11.71 10.90 4.33
C ARG A 32 11.61 10.12 5.64
N SER A 33 12.70 10.03 6.39
CA SER A 33 12.73 9.33 7.69
C SER A 33 11.77 9.99 8.69
N ALA A 34 11.71 11.32 8.74
CA ALA A 34 10.76 12.06 9.57
C ALA A 34 9.30 11.77 9.20
N ARG A 35 8.97 11.65 7.89
CA ARG A 35 7.62 11.28 7.43
C ARG A 35 7.24 9.85 7.82
N ILE A 36 8.18 8.90 7.71
CA ILE A 36 7.96 7.52 8.17
C ILE A 36 7.70 7.48 9.67
N ALA A 37 8.48 8.21 10.46
CA ALA A 37 8.28 8.31 11.90
C ALA A 37 6.92 8.92 12.25
N LEU A 38 6.49 9.95 11.52
CA LEU A 38 5.15 10.52 11.68
C LEU A 38 4.05 9.50 11.34
N GLN A 39 4.16 8.79 10.22
CA GLN A 39 3.19 7.76 9.82
C GLN A 39 3.08 6.65 10.88
N ALA A 40 4.21 6.22 11.45
CA ALA A 40 4.25 5.24 12.52
C ALA A 40 3.53 5.74 13.78
N ARG A 41 3.78 6.99 14.19
CA ARG A 41 3.10 7.63 15.32
C ARG A 41 1.60 7.77 15.11
N VAL A 42 1.16 8.16 13.91
CA VAL A 42 -0.27 8.22 13.61
C VAL A 42 -0.90 6.83 13.75
N ARG A 43 -0.24 5.78 13.24
CA ARG A 43 -0.74 4.40 13.38
C ARG A 43 -0.77 3.90 14.82
N SER A 44 0.17 4.31 15.67
CA SER A 44 0.20 3.89 17.07
C SER A 44 -0.74 4.68 17.96
N ASP A 45 -0.86 5.98 17.72
CA ASP A 45 -1.46 6.93 18.67
C ASP A 45 -2.91 7.28 18.29
N ALA A 46 -3.31 7.11 17.02
CA ALA A 46 -4.67 7.39 16.61
C ALA A 46 -5.66 6.33 17.17
N PRO A 47 -6.90 6.74 17.50
CA PRO A 47 -7.95 5.80 17.88
C PRO A 47 -8.18 4.77 16.78
N ASN A 48 -8.15 3.49 17.15
CA ASN A 48 -8.55 2.41 16.26
C ASN A 48 -10.07 2.25 16.32
N PHE A 49 -10.69 2.13 15.16
CA PHE A 49 -12.13 1.87 15.03
C PHE A 49 -12.34 0.45 14.54
N ASP A 50 -13.03 -0.36 15.34
CA ASP A 50 -13.32 -1.73 14.97
C ASP A 50 -14.24 -1.80 13.75
N ALA A 51 -13.78 -2.50 12.71
CA ALA A 51 -14.61 -2.80 11.56
C ALA A 51 -15.80 -3.69 11.99
N PRO A 52 -17.04 -3.42 11.51
CA PRO A 52 -18.18 -4.29 11.74
C PRO A 52 -17.89 -5.72 11.28
N ALA A 53 -18.40 -6.72 12.03
CA ALA A 53 -18.20 -8.13 11.68
C ALA A 53 -18.71 -8.48 10.27
N SER A 54 -19.78 -7.80 9.81
CA SER A 54 -20.30 -7.93 8.45
C SER A 54 -19.28 -7.53 7.37
N LEU A 55 -18.44 -6.52 7.63
CA LEU A 55 -17.41 -6.09 6.70
C LEU A 55 -16.32 -7.16 6.56
N ARG A 56 -15.91 -7.78 7.67
CA ARG A 56 -14.95 -8.91 7.62
C ARG A 56 -15.49 -10.05 6.77
N SER A 57 -16.74 -10.43 6.97
CA SER A 57 -17.39 -11.46 6.16
C SER A 57 -17.44 -11.05 4.68
N ALA A 58 -17.84 -9.82 4.37
CA ALA A 58 -17.89 -9.34 2.99
C ALA A 58 -16.53 -9.41 2.28
N VAL A 59 -15.46 -8.95 2.95
CA VAL A 59 -14.09 -9.04 2.43
C VAL A 59 -13.69 -10.50 2.17
N ALA A 60 -13.96 -11.40 3.11
CA ALA A 60 -13.64 -12.83 2.93
C ALA A 60 -14.37 -13.44 1.73
N HIS A 61 -15.65 -13.12 1.54
CA HIS A 61 -16.42 -13.60 0.38
C HIS A 61 -15.87 -13.03 -0.95
N SER A 62 -15.53 -11.74 -0.99
CA SER A 62 -14.93 -11.13 -2.18
C SER A 62 -13.59 -11.76 -2.54
N LEU A 63 -12.75 -12.07 -1.56
CA LEU A 63 -11.46 -12.73 -1.79
C LEU A 63 -11.63 -14.15 -2.34
N SER A 64 -12.57 -14.93 -1.80
CA SER A 64 -12.89 -16.27 -2.31
C SER A 64 -13.41 -16.23 -3.75
N ALA A 65 -14.33 -15.31 -4.06
CA ALA A 65 -14.87 -15.16 -5.41
C ALA A 65 -13.77 -14.84 -6.45
N VAL A 66 -12.82 -13.97 -6.10
CA VAL A 66 -11.67 -13.66 -6.96
C VAL A 66 -10.74 -14.88 -7.13
N ALA A 67 -10.53 -15.66 -6.08
CA ALA A 67 -9.71 -16.87 -6.14
C ALA A 67 -10.37 -17.95 -7.03
N ASP A 68 -11.67 -18.16 -6.89
CA ASP A 68 -12.44 -19.10 -7.71
C ASP A 68 -12.43 -18.70 -9.19
N SER A 69 -12.55 -17.39 -9.46
CA SER A 69 -12.49 -16.84 -10.83
C SER A 69 -11.13 -17.06 -11.50
N ARG A 70 -10.02 -17.05 -10.74
CA ARG A 70 -8.68 -17.39 -11.26
C ARG A 70 -8.48 -18.89 -11.49
N LYS A 71 -9.26 -19.74 -10.81
CA LYS A 71 -9.15 -21.20 -10.88
C LYS A 71 -10.00 -21.82 -11.99
N ALA A 72 -11.00 -21.09 -12.51
CA ALA A 72 -11.81 -21.55 -13.64
C ALA A 72 -10.89 -21.89 -14.84
N PRO A 73 -10.98 -23.11 -15.40
CA PRO A 73 -10.09 -23.52 -16.47
C PRO A 73 -10.34 -22.69 -17.73
N ALA A 74 -9.25 -22.31 -18.42
CA ALA A 74 -9.29 -21.71 -19.74
C ALA A 74 -9.91 -22.72 -20.74
N GLY A 75 -11.23 -22.68 -20.88
CA GLY A 75 -11.93 -23.40 -21.93
C GLY A 75 -11.51 -22.86 -23.28
N ARG A 76 -10.76 -23.66 -24.05
CA ARG A 76 -10.37 -23.36 -25.44
C ARG A 76 -11.60 -23.56 -26.34
N PRO A 77 -12.11 -22.55 -27.06
CA PRO A 77 -13.15 -22.78 -28.05
C PRO A 77 -12.52 -23.44 -29.29
N THR A 78 -13.15 -24.51 -29.78
CA THR A 78 -12.87 -25.23 -31.04
C THR A 78 -13.41 -24.48 -32.25
#